data_AF-A0A933UE16-F1
#
_entry.id   AF-A0A933UE16-F1
#
_cell.length_a   1.000
_cell.length_b   1.000
_cell.length_c   1.000
_cell.angle_alpha   90.00
_cell.angle_beta   90.00
_cell.angle_gamma   90.00
#
_symmetry.space_group_name_H-M   'P 1'
#
loop_
_entity.id
_entity.type
_entity.pdbx_description
1 polymer ?
#
loop_
_entity_poly.entity_id
_entity_poly.type
_entity_poly.pdbx_seq_one_letter_code
_entity_poly.pdbx_strand_id
1 'polypeptide(L)'
;MASKQAITQSITDADKIIKVWTDNAAFKMDKITLEEFTAKRNALEQLDQDIAAKEIEMTGLVNTRKTLRDEVSGLTTRARSGIRGFFGPDSTQYEQAGGTRTSERKKPVRKAKTGDDGK
;
A
#
# COMPACT_ATOMS: atom_id res chain seq x y z
N MET A 1 8.67 -7.71 12.37
CA MET A 1 8.02 -6.83 13.36
C MET A 1 7.50 -7.72 14.48
N ALA A 2 7.71 -7.36 15.75
CA ALA A 2 7.03 -8.06 16.84
C ALA A 2 5.51 -7.95 16.62
N SER A 3 4.74 -8.98 16.99
CA SER A 3 3.29 -8.90 16.90
C SER A 3 2.77 -7.88 17.92
N LYS A 4 1.62 -7.24 17.63
CA LYS A 4 0.95 -6.35 18.58
C LYS A 4 0.77 -7.02 19.96
N GLN A 5 0.44 -8.32 19.95
CA GLN A 5 0.31 -9.12 21.17
C GLN A 5 1.64 -9.25 21.94
N ALA A 6 2.78 -9.40 21.26
CA ALA A 6 4.08 -9.46 21.91
C ALA A 6 4.49 -8.10 22.52
N ILE A 7 4.11 -6.99 21.89
CA ILE A 7 4.35 -5.63 22.42
C ILE A 7 3.49 -5.39 23.66
N THR A 8 2.19 -5.69 23.61
CA THR A 8 1.29 -5.58 24.76
C THR A 8 1.76 -6.45 25.93
N GLN A 9 2.24 -7.67 25.65
CA GLN A 9 2.79 -8.55 26.67
C GLN A 9 4.05 -7.94 27.32
N SER A 10 4.96 -7.38 26.52
CA SER A 10 6.18 -6.74 27.02
C SER A 10 5.89 -5.52 27.90
N ILE A 11 4.89 -4.70 27.53
CA ILE A 11 4.42 -3.56 28.35
C ILE A 11 3.82 -4.08 29.67
N THR A 12 2.97 -5.10 29.61
CA THR A 12 2.33 -5.70 30.79
C THR A 12 3.37 -6.27 31.76
N ASP A 13 4.39 -6.94 31.25
CA ASP A 13 5.45 -7.50 32.08
C ASP A 13 6.36 -6.41 32.66
N ALA A 14 6.63 -5.34 31.89
CA ALA A 14 7.32 -4.16 32.41
C ALA A 14 6.52 -3.48 33.54
N ASP A 15 5.19 -3.39 33.44
CA ASP A 15 4.34 -2.82 34.50
C ASP A 15 4.40 -3.60 35.80
N LYS A 16 4.43 -4.95 35.71
CA LYS A 16 4.63 -5.81 36.89
C LYS A 16 5.98 -5.54 37.55
N ILE A 17 7.05 -5.39 36.76
CA ILE A 17 8.40 -5.11 37.26
C ILE A 17 8.46 -3.73 37.90
N ILE A 18 7.89 -2.69 37.25
CA ILE A 18 7.83 -1.33 37.80
C ILE A 18 7.11 -1.34 39.14
N LYS A 19 6.00 -2.06 39.26
CA LYS A 19 5.27 -2.21 40.54
C LYS A 19 6.16 -2.85 41.62
N VAL A 20 6.76 -4.00 41.34
CA VAL A 20 7.63 -4.70 42.30
C VAL A 20 8.81 -3.81 42.72
N TRP A 21 9.44 -3.11 41.78
CA TRP A 21 10.57 -2.23 42.07
C TRP A 21 10.14 -1.02 42.93
N THR A 22 8.98 -0.43 42.63
CA THR A 22 8.42 0.69 43.41
C THR A 22 8.12 0.27 44.85
N ASP A 23 7.56 -0.92 45.04
CA ASP A 23 7.25 -1.48 46.37
C ASP A 23 8.51 -1.90 47.16
N ASN A 24 9.67 -2.04 46.49
CA ASN A 24 10.92 -2.55 47.07
C ASN A 24 12.09 -1.59 46.81
N ALA A 25 12.13 -0.46 47.53
CA ALA A 25 13.15 0.59 47.37
C ALA A 25 14.62 0.13 47.57
N ALA A 26 14.85 -1.00 48.23
CA ALA A 26 16.19 -1.58 48.40
C ALA A 26 16.69 -2.29 47.13
N PHE A 27 15.80 -2.70 46.22
CA PHE A 27 16.16 -3.34 44.98
C PHE A 27 16.82 -2.32 44.03
N LYS A 28 17.98 -2.70 43.48
CA LYS A 28 18.73 -1.91 42.51
C LYS A 28 19.25 -2.81 41.40
N MET A 29 19.19 -2.31 40.17
CA MET A 29 19.92 -2.86 39.04
C MET A 29 21.14 -2.00 38.77
N ASP A 30 22.27 -2.63 38.43
CA ASP A 30 23.57 -1.96 38.32
C ASP A 30 23.60 -0.85 37.25
N LYS A 31 22.97 -1.09 36.08
CA LYS A 31 23.10 -0.22 34.90
C LYS A 31 21.84 0.54 34.51
N ILE A 32 20.73 0.31 35.20
CA ILE A 32 19.43 0.89 34.88
C ILE A 32 18.75 1.30 36.17
N THR A 33 18.25 2.53 36.19
CA THR A 33 17.38 3.04 37.25
C THR A 33 15.92 2.70 36.96
N LEU A 34 15.07 2.75 38.00
CA LEU A 34 13.61 2.61 37.84
C LEU A 34 13.05 3.67 36.88
N GLU A 35 13.60 4.89 36.93
CA GLU A 35 13.20 6.00 36.06
C GLU A 35 13.52 5.68 34.58
N GLU A 36 14.75 5.25 34.28
CA GLU A 36 15.14 4.87 32.92
C GLU A 36 14.33 3.66 32.40
N PHE A 37 14.05 2.69 33.27
CA PHE A 37 13.22 1.54 32.90
C PHE A 37 11.78 1.96 32.56
N THR A 38 11.19 2.81 33.39
CA THR A 38 9.84 3.37 33.18
C THR A 38 9.81 4.21 31.90
N ALA A 39 10.84 5.03 31.66
CA ALA A 39 10.97 5.82 30.44
C ALA A 39 11.01 4.94 29.19
N LYS A 40 11.77 3.83 29.21
CA LYS A 40 11.80 2.88 28.08
C LYS A 40 10.46 2.19 27.85
N ARG A 41 9.77 1.79 28.92
CA ARG A 41 8.41 1.21 28.83
C ARG A 41 7.44 2.20 28.18
N ASN A 42 7.46 3.46 28.59
CA ASN A 42 6.59 4.50 28.03
C ASN A 42 6.95 4.84 26.58
N ALA A 43 8.25 4.88 26.26
CA ALA A 43 8.71 5.10 24.89
C ALA A 43 8.27 3.97 23.94
N LEU A 44 8.26 2.71 24.41
CA LEU A 44 7.75 1.59 23.63
C LEU A 44 6.25 1.72 23.34
N GLU A 45 5.45 2.05 24.35
CA GLU A 45 4.01 2.26 24.18
C GLU A 45 3.72 3.42 23.21
N GLN A 46 4.41 4.55 23.36
CA GLN A 46 4.25 5.69 22.46
C GLN A 46 4.61 5.32 21.02
N LEU A 47 5.71 4.60 20.80
CA LEU A 47 6.13 4.20 19.47
C LEU A 47 5.13 3.23 18.82
N ASP A 48 4.52 2.32 19.59
CA ASP A 48 3.45 1.45 19.07
C ASP A 48 2.20 2.25 18.65
N GLN A 49 1.81 3.25 19.45
CA GLN A 49 0.70 4.15 19.11
C GLN A 49 1.00 4.98 17.86
N ASP A 50 2.22 5.50 17.74
CA ASP A 50 2.66 6.26 16.56
C ASP A 50 2.67 5.40 15.29
N ILE A 51 3.09 4.14 15.40
CA ILE A 51 3.03 3.18 14.29
C ILE A 51 1.57 2.95 13.88
N ALA A 52 0.68 2.68 14.84
CA ALA A 52 -0.73 2.46 14.55
C ALA A 52 -1.39 3.68 13.87
N ALA A 53 -1.04 4.89 14.29
CA ALA A 53 -1.51 6.12 13.65
C ALA A 53 -1.00 6.24 12.20
N LYS A 54 0.28 5.95 11.95
CA LYS A 54 0.86 5.96 10.60
C LYS A 54 0.29 4.89 9.70
N GLU A 55 -0.09 3.73 10.22
CA GLU A 55 -0.77 2.68 9.45
C GLU A 55 -2.14 3.14 8.94
N ILE A 56 -2.88 3.92 9.74
CA ILE A 56 -4.15 4.54 9.33
C ILE A 56 -3.91 5.55 8.21
N GLU A 57 -2.92 6.44 8.38
CA GLU A 57 -2.56 7.43 7.36
C GLU A 57 -2.14 6.74 6.05
N MET A 58 -1.27 5.73 6.14
CA MET A 58 -0.83 4.94 5.00
C MET A 58 -2.00 4.27 4.28
N THR A 59 -2.95 3.72 5.03
CA THR A 59 -4.16 3.12 4.47
C THR A 59 -4.97 4.16 3.68
N GLY A 60 -5.15 5.36 4.23
CA GLY A 60 -5.79 6.48 3.54
C GLY A 60 -5.08 6.86 2.23
N LEU A 61 -3.75 7.03 2.29
CA LEU A 61 -2.94 7.37 1.12
C LEU A 61 -2.97 6.28 0.05
N VAL A 62 -2.93 5.01 0.43
CA VAL A 62 -3.03 3.88 -0.51
C VAL A 62 -4.36 3.88 -1.24
N ASN A 63 -5.46 4.13 -0.52
CA ASN A 63 -6.79 4.23 -1.12
C ASN A 63 -6.89 5.42 -2.08
N THR A 64 -6.45 6.62 -1.67
CA THR A 64 -6.43 7.80 -2.53
C THR A 64 -5.58 7.57 -3.78
N ARG A 65 -4.39 6.98 -3.63
CA ARG A 65 -3.51 6.64 -4.77
C ARG A 65 -4.20 5.69 -5.75
N LYS A 66 -4.92 4.68 -5.24
CA LYS A 66 -5.67 3.73 -6.08
C LYS A 66 -6.75 4.44 -6.88
N THR A 67 -7.56 5.27 -6.23
CA THR A 67 -8.62 6.06 -6.88
C THR A 67 -8.05 6.95 -7.98
N LEU A 68 -7.02 7.75 -7.66
CA LEU A 68 -6.38 8.63 -8.63
C LEU A 68 -5.77 7.86 -9.82
N ARG A 69 -5.17 6.70 -9.56
CA ARG A 69 -4.61 5.85 -10.62
C ARG A 69 -5.71 5.38 -11.58
N ASP A 70 -6.85 4.96 -11.06
CA ASP A 70 -7.96 4.48 -11.88
C ASP A 70 -8.61 5.63 -12.68
N GLU A 71 -8.74 6.82 -12.08
CA GLU A 71 -9.19 8.04 -12.76
C GLU A 71 -8.25 8.45 -13.90
N VAL A 72 -6.95 8.56 -13.63
CA VAL A 72 -5.94 8.90 -14.64
C VAL A 72 -5.91 7.87 -15.77
N SER A 73 -6.05 6.58 -15.45
CA SER A 73 -6.13 5.52 -16.46
C SER A 73 -7.36 5.67 -17.37
N GLY A 74 -8.52 5.99 -16.78
CA GLY A 74 -9.75 6.26 -17.53
C GLY A 74 -9.62 7.49 -18.44
N LEU A 75 -9.11 8.60 -17.89
CA LEU A 75 -8.86 9.83 -18.63
C LEU A 75 -7.86 9.62 -19.77
N THR A 76 -6.77 8.88 -19.52
CA THR A 76 -5.76 8.55 -20.54
C THR A 76 -6.37 7.78 -21.70
N THR A 77 -7.22 6.79 -21.40
CA THR A 77 -7.92 5.99 -22.43
C THR A 77 -8.86 6.87 -23.26
N ARG A 78 -9.61 7.76 -22.61
CA ARG A 78 -10.51 8.70 -23.28
C ARG A 78 -9.74 9.70 -24.16
N ALA A 79 -8.66 10.28 -23.62
CA ALA A 79 -7.81 11.22 -24.34
C ALA A 79 -7.19 10.57 -25.58
N ARG A 80 -6.63 9.36 -25.44
CA ARG A 80 -6.08 8.61 -26.59
C ARG A 80 -7.14 8.31 -27.65
N SER A 81 -8.38 8.01 -27.24
CA SER A 81 -9.49 7.82 -28.17
C SER A 81 -9.88 9.11 -28.89
N GLY A 82 -9.89 10.25 -28.19
CA GLY A 82 -10.11 11.57 -28.78
C GLY A 82 -9.03 11.95 -29.78
N ILE A 83 -7.76 11.73 -29.44
CA ILE A 83 -6.60 11.94 -30.34
C ILE A 83 -6.75 11.10 -31.61
N ARG A 84 -7.13 9.82 -31.47
CA ARG A 84 -7.43 8.94 -32.62
C ARG A 84 -8.53 9.49 -33.50
N GLY A 85 -9.60 10.01 -32.90
CA GLY A 85 -10.75 10.57 -33.62
C GLY A 85 -10.43 11.87 -34.35
N PHE A 86 -9.63 12.74 -33.73
CA PHE A 86 -9.31 14.07 -34.27
C PHE A 86 -8.20 14.03 -35.33
N PHE A 87 -7.06 13.41 -35.04
CA PHE A 87 -5.92 13.36 -35.97
C PHE A 87 -6.01 12.19 -36.95
N GLY A 88 -6.86 11.22 -36.66
CA GLY A 88 -7.01 10.00 -37.45
C GLY A 88 -6.16 8.84 -36.92
N PRO A 89 -6.53 7.60 -37.30
CA PRO A 89 -6.01 6.39 -36.68
C PRO A 89 -4.63 5.93 -37.18
N ASP A 90 -4.06 6.58 -38.20
CA ASP A 90 -2.70 6.34 -38.70
C ASP A 90 -1.79 7.59 -38.53
N SER A 91 -2.21 8.56 -37.72
CA SER A 91 -1.45 9.78 -37.47
C SER A 91 -0.24 9.57 -36.56
N THR A 92 0.77 10.43 -36.71
CA THR A 92 1.93 10.48 -35.81
C THR A 92 1.53 10.84 -34.38
N GLN A 93 0.55 11.74 -34.21
CA GLN A 93 0.05 12.18 -32.91
C GLN A 93 -0.61 11.02 -32.14
N TYR A 94 -1.36 10.16 -32.83
CA TYR A 94 -1.98 8.99 -32.21
C TYR A 94 -0.94 7.97 -31.72
N GLU A 95 0.10 7.72 -32.52
CA GLU A 95 1.22 6.85 -32.13
C GLU A 95 1.98 7.43 -30.93
N GLN A 96 2.32 8.73 -30.96
CA GLN A 96 3.00 9.43 -29.87
C GLN A 96 2.19 9.39 -28.55
N ALA A 97 0.86 9.38 -28.62
CA ALA A 97 -0.02 9.20 -27.46
C ALA A 97 -0.08 7.75 -26.94
N GLY A 98 0.75 6.84 -27.48
CA GLY A 98 0.79 5.42 -27.15
C GLY A 98 -0.30 4.59 -27.83
N GLY A 99 -0.91 5.10 -28.90
CA GLY A 99 -1.77 4.33 -29.79
C GLY A 99 -0.94 3.46 -30.75
N THR A 100 -1.56 2.43 -31.31
CA THR A 100 -0.96 1.65 -32.42
C THR A 100 -1.69 2.01 -33.69
N ARG A 101 -0.96 2.42 -34.74
CA ARG A 101 -1.57 2.78 -36.02
C ARG A 101 -2.34 1.61 -36.62
N THR A 102 -3.37 1.89 -37.40
CA THR A 102 -4.20 0.83 -38.00
C THR A 102 -3.43 0.02 -39.03
N SER A 103 -2.55 0.69 -39.78
CA SER A 103 -1.58 0.10 -40.71
C SER A 103 -0.60 -0.86 -40.03
N GLU A 104 -0.20 -0.57 -38.79
CA GLU A 104 0.74 -1.37 -37.99
C GLU A 104 0.04 -2.47 -37.18
N ARG A 105 -1.28 -2.41 -37.05
CA ARG A 105 -2.06 -3.37 -36.26
C ARG A 105 -2.19 -4.70 -37.00
N LYS A 106 -1.77 -5.80 -36.35
CA LYS A 106 -1.96 -7.16 -36.87
C LYS A 106 -3.44 -7.45 -37.13
N LYS A 107 -3.78 -7.82 -38.37
CA LYS A 107 -5.16 -8.18 -38.75
C LYS A 107 -5.59 -9.48 -38.05
N PRO A 108 -6.80 -9.53 -37.45
CA PRO A 108 -7.33 -10.79 -36.92
C PRO A 108 -7.58 -11.78 -38.06
N VAL A 109 -7.03 -12.98 -37.95
CA VAL A 109 -7.32 -14.08 -38.88
C VAL A 109 -8.56 -14.81 -38.37
N ARG A 110 -9.68 -14.73 -39.10
CA ARG A 110 -10.88 -15.53 -38.78
C ARG A 110 -10.64 -16.97 -39.20
N LYS A 111 -10.82 -17.95 -38.30
CA LYS A 111 -10.85 -19.38 -38.68
C LYS A 111 -12.08 -19.64 -39.53
N ALA A 112 -11.92 -20.34 -40.65
CA ALA A 112 -13.04 -20.75 -41.49
C ALA A 112 -13.97 -21.67 -40.70
N LYS A 113 -15.27 -21.41 -40.77
CA LYS A 113 -16.32 -22.27 -40.21
C LYS A 113 -16.41 -23.48 -41.13
N THR A 114 -15.96 -24.66 -40.69
CA THR A 114 -16.19 -25.92 -41.39
C THR A 114 -17.71 -26.15 -41.42
N GLY A 115 -18.30 -26.15 -42.61
CA GLY A 115 -19.71 -26.47 -42.79
C GLY A 115 -19.94 -27.94 -42.47
N ASP A 116 -20.73 -28.20 -41.43
CA ASP A 116 -21.38 -29.49 -41.20
C ASP A 116 -22.69 -29.43 -41.99
N ASP A 117 -22.60 -29.78 -43.28
CA ASP A 117 -23.78 -30.02 -44.12
C ASP A 117 -24.38 -31.35 -43.66
N GLY A 118 -25.50 -31.23 -42.94
CA GLY A 118 -26.32 -32.37 -42.57
C GLY A 118 -26.71 -33.20 -43.79
N LYS A 119 -26.53 -34.52 -43.66
CA LYS A 119 -27.22 -35.53 -44.43
C LYS A 119 -27.55 -36.71 -43.54
#